data_AF-A0A2E4J332-F1
#
_entry.id   AF-A0A2E4J332-F1
#
_cell.length_a   1.000
_cell.length_b   1.000
_cell.length_c   1.000
_cell.angle_alpha   90.00
_cell.angle_beta   90.00
_cell.angle_gamma   90.00
#
_symmetry.space_group_name_H-M   'P 1'
#
loop_
_entity.id
_entity.type
_entity.pdbx_description
1 polymer ?
#
loop_
_entity_poly.entity_id
_entity_poly.type
_entity_poly.pdbx_seq_one_letter_code
_entity_poly.pdbx_strand_id
1 'polypeptide(L)'
;MIQPAKPDLVTVLIDGKEISVPKGTNVIEAASQLKADIPHYCYHPKLSVAGNCRMCLIEMGMPMTDRATREPIMDEKTGKQKIGWIPRPVIGCGTTVAPGMQIKTNSQVVKDCREGVMEFLLINHPLDCPICDQAGECKLQEQATGYGRGYSRFIEQKNVKPKRTVLGPRVILDDERCVLCSRCIRFSKEIAKDDVLGFIDRGSYSTLTCFPGKELKNNYSLNTVDICPVGALTSTDFRFKMRVWFLKQSNSLDTESSVGANTVAWSREGVLYRVTPRRNDDVNDTWMSDSGRMLYKLVGAEDRLGKITVEGSHSTLESAINTAVILIKEGDVAVVGSGRSTVEEQFLTKKLADAASASASLVSRVGEGDGILISADRNPNVRGALVTGFISALPEQQLTALAADVDAGKVKTIISVGEDLTVAGLSAEQLAKVSIVYLGTHTNATSEASKIVIPTLTTFEKAGTLVNQQFRIQKFAKAVPAKTGAIDDLSVLAKLVTAASGAEVSGELKTLWTTIAAEVPALATMKYVSIPDEGLLLDGTPFADLPFVEGETLHYQPAAAAETTA
;
A
#
# COMPACT_ATOMS: atom_id res chain seq x y z
N MET A 1 -20.12 9.20 20.71
CA MET A 1 -19.19 8.06 20.94
C MET A 1 -20.00 6.83 21.35
N ILE A 2 -20.36 5.97 20.40
CA ILE A 2 -20.90 4.64 20.75
C ILE A 2 -19.67 3.80 21.07
N GLN A 3 -19.49 3.46 22.35
CA GLN A 3 -18.44 2.54 22.78
C GLN A 3 -18.59 1.25 21.95
N PRO A 4 -17.56 0.77 21.24
CA PRO A 4 -17.69 -0.46 20.47
C PRO A 4 -18.15 -1.57 21.43
N ALA A 5 -19.14 -2.35 20.99
CA ALA A 5 -19.66 -3.46 21.79
C ALA A 5 -18.48 -4.34 22.23
N LYS A 6 -18.38 -4.62 23.53
CA LYS A 6 -17.33 -5.52 24.05
C LYS A 6 -17.37 -6.82 23.24
N PRO A 7 -16.26 -7.25 22.63
CA PRO A 7 -16.27 -8.46 21.81
C PRO A 7 -16.66 -9.65 22.69
N ASP A 8 -17.59 -10.48 22.21
CA ASP A 8 -17.91 -11.77 22.82
C ASP A 8 -16.68 -12.67 22.68
N LEU A 9 -15.92 -12.83 23.77
CA LEU A 9 -14.65 -13.56 23.78
C LEU A 9 -14.90 -15.03 24.09
N VAL A 10 -14.21 -15.90 23.34
CA VAL A 10 -14.21 -17.35 23.53
C VAL A 10 -12.83 -17.79 23.98
N THR A 11 -12.78 -18.52 25.09
CA THR A 11 -11.55 -19.08 25.65
C THR A 11 -11.28 -20.47 25.10
N VAL A 12 -10.08 -20.68 24.57
CA VAL A 12 -9.57 -21.93 23.99
C VAL A 12 -8.18 -22.23 24.53
N LEU A 13 -7.83 -23.51 24.63
CA LEU A 13 -6.49 -23.97 24.99
C LEU A 13 -5.74 -24.45 23.75
N ILE A 14 -4.61 -23.84 23.41
CA ILE A 14 -3.77 -24.24 22.27
C ILE A 14 -2.39 -24.64 22.80
N ASP A 15 -2.02 -25.91 22.60
CA ASP A 15 -0.76 -26.48 23.11
C ASP A 15 -0.55 -26.25 24.61
N GLY A 16 -1.64 -26.31 25.38
CA GLY A 16 -1.64 -26.09 26.83
C GLY A 16 -1.63 -24.62 27.26
N LYS A 17 -1.66 -23.67 26.32
CA LYS A 17 -1.73 -22.23 26.61
C LYS A 17 -3.15 -21.72 26.38
N GLU A 18 -3.67 -20.98 27.35
CA GLU A 18 -5.00 -20.39 27.27
C GLU A 18 -4.97 -19.07 26.49
N ILE A 19 -5.96 -18.88 25.63
CA ILE A 19 -6.18 -17.61 24.94
C ILE A 19 -7.67 -17.33 24.80
N SER A 20 -8.04 -16.06 24.96
CA SER A 20 -9.38 -15.56 24.71
C SER A 20 -9.37 -14.73 23.44
N VAL A 21 -10.13 -15.15 22.43
CA VAL A 21 -10.22 -14.49 21.13
C VAL A 21 -11.67 -14.17 20.78
N PRO A 22 -11.95 -13.21 19.87
CA PRO A 22 -13.31 -12.93 19.44
C PRO A 22 -14.01 -14.20 18.91
N LYS A 23 -15.29 -14.36 19.24
CA LYS A 23 -16.14 -15.42 18.69
C LYS A 23 -16.13 -15.36 17.15
N GLY A 24 -16.02 -16.52 16.51
CA GLY A 24 -15.89 -16.63 15.05
C GLY A 24 -14.45 -16.77 14.56
N THR A 25 -13.44 -16.44 15.38
CA THR A 25 -12.02 -16.62 15.04
C THR A 25 -11.73 -18.10 14.73
N ASN A 26 -11.00 -18.36 13.65
CA ASN A 26 -10.57 -19.72 13.32
C ASN A 26 -9.30 -20.11 14.08
N VAL A 27 -8.99 -21.40 14.13
CA VAL A 27 -7.84 -21.90 14.90
C VAL A 27 -6.49 -21.38 14.38
N ILE A 28 -6.33 -21.11 13.08
CA ILE A 28 -5.08 -20.53 12.56
C ILE A 28 -4.83 -19.15 13.15
N GLU A 29 -5.84 -18.29 13.16
CA GLU A 29 -5.73 -16.92 13.69
C GLU A 29 -5.54 -16.92 15.21
N ALA A 30 -6.27 -17.77 15.94
CA ALA A 30 -6.11 -17.92 17.37
C ALA A 30 -4.69 -18.41 17.75
N ALA A 31 -4.17 -19.41 17.02
CA ALA A 31 -2.81 -19.90 17.21
C ALA A 31 -1.75 -18.83 16.89
N SER A 32 -1.98 -18.02 15.85
CA SER A 32 -1.08 -16.93 15.47
C SER A 32 -0.89 -15.89 16.58
N GLN A 33 -1.92 -15.60 17.38
CA GLN A 33 -1.80 -14.67 18.52
C GLN A 33 -0.91 -15.22 19.64
N LEU A 34 -0.79 -16.55 19.75
CA LEU A 34 0.14 -17.24 20.65
C LEU A 34 1.52 -17.47 20.03
N LYS A 35 1.77 -16.96 18.81
CA LYS A 35 2.97 -17.23 18.01
C LYS A 35 3.17 -18.72 17.73
N ALA A 36 2.08 -19.51 17.72
CA ALA A 36 2.08 -20.89 17.30
C ALA A 36 1.79 -20.96 15.80
N ASP A 37 2.75 -21.44 15.02
CA ASP A 37 2.62 -21.51 13.57
C ASP A 37 1.83 -22.75 13.13
N ILE A 38 0.81 -22.53 12.31
CA ILE A 38 0.04 -23.58 11.64
C ILE A 38 0.25 -23.40 10.13
N PRO A 39 1.00 -24.29 9.46
CA PRO A 39 1.34 -24.13 8.06
C PRO A 39 0.10 -24.24 7.18
N HIS A 40 0.01 -23.40 6.15
CA HIS A 40 -1.15 -23.33 5.27
C HIS A 40 -0.80 -22.76 3.89
N TYR A 41 -1.53 -23.21 2.86
CA TYR A 41 -1.39 -22.71 1.48
C TYR A 41 -2.66 -22.07 0.93
N CYS A 42 -3.85 -22.62 1.22
CA CYS A 42 -5.09 -22.07 0.68
C CYS A 42 -5.66 -20.97 1.58
N TYR A 43 -5.49 -21.06 2.90
CA TYR A 43 -6.00 -20.05 3.82
C TYR A 43 -5.37 -18.68 3.55
N HIS A 44 -6.17 -17.63 3.53
CA HIS A 44 -5.72 -16.24 3.49
C HIS A 44 -6.71 -15.45 4.34
N PRO A 45 -6.28 -14.56 5.25
CA PRO A 45 -7.17 -13.91 6.23
C PRO A 45 -8.24 -13.04 5.57
N LYS A 46 -8.02 -12.59 4.33
CA LYS A 46 -8.92 -11.72 3.57
C LYS A 46 -9.65 -12.43 2.42
N LEU A 47 -9.71 -13.77 2.44
CA LEU A 47 -10.46 -14.58 1.46
C LEU A 47 -11.29 -15.64 2.16
N SER A 48 -12.35 -16.12 1.52
CA SER A 48 -13.20 -17.20 2.03
C SER A 48 -12.41 -18.49 2.33
N VAL A 49 -12.84 -19.29 3.31
CA VAL A 49 -12.14 -20.54 3.65
C VAL A 49 -12.42 -21.63 2.60
N ALA A 50 -11.35 -22.16 1.98
CA ALA A 50 -11.48 -23.24 0.99
C ALA A 50 -11.27 -24.65 1.56
N GLY A 51 -10.20 -24.85 2.34
CA GLY A 51 -9.85 -26.17 2.91
C GLY A 51 -9.21 -27.16 1.91
N ASN A 52 -8.79 -26.72 0.72
CA ASN A 52 -8.31 -27.61 -0.35
C ASN A 52 -6.92 -28.23 -0.06
N CYS A 53 -6.02 -27.50 0.60
CA CYS A 53 -4.61 -27.91 0.72
C CYS A 53 -4.28 -28.85 1.89
N ARG A 54 -5.14 -28.91 2.93
CA ARG A 54 -4.97 -29.73 4.14
C ARG A 54 -3.64 -29.56 4.91
N MET A 55 -2.83 -28.54 4.64
CA MET A 55 -1.57 -28.33 5.38
C MET A 55 -1.80 -27.90 6.84
N CYS A 56 -2.95 -27.29 7.13
CA CYS A 56 -3.29 -26.76 8.45
C CYS A 56 -3.92 -27.79 9.40
N LEU A 57 -3.66 -29.09 9.20
CA LEU A 57 -4.22 -30.13 10.06
C LEU A 57 -3.75 -29.95 11.52
N ILE A 58 -4.70 -30.13 12.43
CA ILE A 58 -4.54 -30.01 13.89
C ILE A 58 -5.36 -31.11 14.60
N GLU A 59 -4.96 -31.46 15.81
CA GLU A 59 -5.77 -32.27 16.71
C GLU A 59 -6.70 -31.37 17.52
N MET A 60 -8.00 -31.68 17.49
CA MET A 60 -9.02 -30.96 18.25
C MET A 60 -9.67 -31.91 19.26
N GLY A 61 -9.87 -31.42 20.48
CA GLY A 61 -10.62 -32.08 21.52
C GLY A 61 -11.59 -31.13 22.20
N MET A 62 -12.66 -31.70 22.76
CA MET A 62 -13.63 -30.97 23.58
C MET A 62 -13.73 -31.61 24.97
N PRO A 63 -14.08 -30.84 26.02
CA PRO A 63 -14.32 -31.40 27.34
C PRO A 63 -15.49 -32.37 27.31
N MET A 64 -15.30 -33.57 27.88
CA MET A 64 -16.31 -34.62 27.85
C MET A 64 -17.37 -34.41 28.93
N THR A 65 -18.62 -34.60 28.54
CA THR A 65 -19.77 -34.64 29.46
C THR A 65 -20.48 -35.97 29.31
N ASP A 66 -21.02 -36.50 30.41
CA ASP A 66 -21.87 -37.69 30.38
C ASP A 66 -23.14 -37.40 29.58
N ARG A 67 -23.54 -38.32 28.70
CA ARG A 67 -24.67 -38.11 27.79
C ARG A 67 -26.03 -38.20 28.49
N ALA A 68 -26.11 -38.95 29.60
CA ALA A 68 -27.33 -39.13 30.38
C ALA A 68 -27.48 -38.05 31.43
N THR A 69 -26.41 -37.73 32.17
CA THR A 69 -26.49 -36.80 33.32
C THR A 69 -26.08 -35.36 32.98
N ARG A 70 -25.42 -35.13 31.83
CA ARG A 70 -24.81 -33.84 31.42
C ARG A 70 -23.70 -33.35 32.36
N GLU A 71 -23.21 -34.19 33.26
CA GLU A 71 -22.14 -33.84 34.19
C GLU A 71 -20.75 -33.97 33.53
N PRO A 72 -19.76 -33.16 33.93
CA PRO A 72 -18.38 -33.29 33.45
C PRO A 72 -17.78 -34.66 33.79
N ILE A 73 -17.24 -35.35 32.78
CA ILE A 73 -16.46 -36.58 33.02
C ILE A 73 -15.05 -36.14 33.45
N MET A 74 -14.68 -36.44 34.69
CA MET A 74 -13.38 -36.07 35.25
C MET A 74 -12.33 -37.16 35.01
N ASP A 75 -11.09 -36.75 34.78
CA ASP A 75 -9.95 -37.65 34.70
C ASP A 75 -9.38 -37.89 36.11
N GLU A 76 -9.40 -39.15 36.56
CA GLU A 76 -8.99 -39.57 37.91
C GLU A 76 -7.52 -39.25 38.23
N LYS A 77 -6.65 -39.10 37.22
CA LYS A 77 -5.22 -38.85 37.42
C LYS A 77 -4.89 -37.37 37.49
N THR A 78 -5.62 -36.54 36.75
CA THR A 78 -5.33 -35.10 36.64
C THR A 78 -6.29 -34.23 37.44
N GLY A 79 -7.42 -34.78 37.88
CA GLY A 79 -8.48 -34.02 38.55
C GLY A 79 -9.14 -32.98 37.65
N LYS A 80 -8.86 -32.99 36.34
CA LYS A 80 -9.44 -32.08 35.34
C LYS A 80 -10.48 -32.81 34.50
N GLN A 81 -11.38 -32.06 33.87
CA GLN A 81 -12.35 -32.64 32.93
C GLN A 81 -11.61 -33.35 31.79
N LYS A 82 -11.97 -34.60 31.55
CA LYS A 82 -11.40 -35.44 30.50
C LYS A 82 -11.69 -34.83 29.13
N ILE A 83 -10.69 -34.82 28.26
CA ILE A 83 -10.81 -34.27 26.91
C ILE A 83 -11.04 -35.40 25.91
N GLY A 84 -12.13 -35.29 25.15
CA GLY A 84 -12.46 -36.19 24.05
C GLY A 84 -11.77 -35.72 22.78
N TRP A 85 -10.56 -36.21 22.53
CA TRP A 85 -9.83 -35.95 21.30
C TRP A 85 -10.51 -36.63 20.11
N ILE A 86 -10.71 -35.89 19.02
CA ILE A 86 -11.31 -36.43 17.80
C ILE A 86 -10.31 -37.39 17.14
N PRO A 87 -10.74 -38.60 16.71
CA PRO A 87 -9.81 -39.60 16.17
C PRO A 87 -9.06 -39.18 14.90
N ARG A 88 -9.57 -38.19 14.16
CA ARG A 88 -8.99 -37.69 12.91
C ARG A 88 -8.64 -36.21 13.05
N PRO A 89 -7.44 -35.79 12.60
CA PRO A 89 -7.09 -34.37 12.54
C PRO A 89 -8.09 -33.57 11.69
N VAL A 90 -8.36 -32.34 12.13
CA VAL A 90 -9.28 -31.40 11.47
C VAL A 90 -8.51 -30.24 10.86
N ILE A 91 -9.13 -29.49 9.96
CA ILE A 91 -8.48 -28.33 9.32
C ILE A 91 -8.57 -27.09 10.21
N GLY A 92 -7.43 -26.53 10.62
CA GLY A 92 -7.43 -25.31 11.45
C GLY A 92 -8.07 -24.10 10.79
N CYS A 93 -8.05 -24.01 9.45
CA CYS A 93 -8.64 -22.87 8.74
C CYS A 93 -10.18 -22.88 8.73
N GLY A 94 -10.80 -24.05 8.81
CA GLY A 94 -12.27 -24.21 8.78
C GLY A 94 -12.88 -24.46 10.15
N THR A 95 -12.06 -24.68 11.17
CA THR A 95 -12.50 -24.88 12.54
C THR A 95 -12.54 -23.53 13.26
N THR A 96 -13.74 -23.11 13.65
CA THR A 96 -13.95 -21.96 14.55
C THR A 96 -13.73 -22.38 16.00
N VAL A 97 -13.08 -21.51 16.78
CA VAL A 97 -12.86 -21.77 18.21
C VAL A 97 -14.19 -21.81 18.97
N ALA A 98 -14.27 -22.68 19.98
CA ALA A 98 -15.44 -22.84 20.84
C ALA A 98 -15.01 -22.90 22.31
N PRO A 99 -15.88 -22.51 23.26
CA PRO A 99 -15.52 -22.53 24.68
C PRO A 99 -15.07 -23.91 25.15
N GLY A 100 -13.93 -23.96 25.85
CA GLY A 100 -13.36 -25.20 26.38
C GLY A 100 -12.66 -26.09 25.35
N MET A 101 -12.64 -25.68 24.07
CA MET A 101 -11.91 -26.38 23.02
C MET A 101 -10.43 -26.49 23.38
N GLN A 102 -9.84 -27.65 23.10
CA GLN A 102 -8.40 -27.87 23.23
C GLN A 102 -7.80 -28.28 21.90
N ILE A 103 -6.71 -27.63 21.53
CA ILE A 103 -6.00 -27.83 20.27
C ILE A 103 -4.57 -28.29 20.55
N LYS A 104 -4.10 -29.28 19.78
CA LYS A 104 -2.68 -29.63 19.68
C LYS A 104 -2.20 -29.37 18.26
N THR A 105 -1.12 -28.61 18.12
CA THR A 105 -0.54 -28.24 16.83
C THR A 105 0.75 -28.99 16.51
N ASN A 106 1.33 -29.72 17.47
CA ASN A 106 2.66 -30.31 17.39
C ASN A 106 2.74 -31.79 17.81
N SER A 107 1.60 -32.46 17.96
CA SER A 107 1.55 -33.89 18.25
C SER A 107 2.15 -34.74 17.12
N GLN A 108 2.51 -35.99 17.42
CA GLN A 108 3.07 -36.89 16.41
C GLN A 108 2.13 -37.08 15.22
N VAL A 109 0.83 -37.28 15.48
CA VAL A 109 -0.18 -37.44 14.43
C VAL A 109 -0.26 -36.21 13.51
N VAL A 110 -0.19 -35.00 14.08
CA VAL A 110 -0.19 -33.75 13.30
C VAL A 110 1.07 -33.63 12.45
N LYS A 111 2.23 -33.97 13.00
CA LYS A 111 3.50 -33.97 12.25
C LYS A 111 3.44 -34.95 11.08
N ASP A 112 3.02 -36.20 11.31
CA ASP A 112 2.91 -37.23 10.28
C ASP A 112 1.96 -36.80 9.15
N CYS A 113 0.84 -36.16 9.50
CA CYS A 113 -0.12 -35.61 8.55
C CYS A 113 0.48 -34.46 7.71
N ARG A 114 1.19 -33.52 8.33
CA ARG A 114 1.84 -32.40 7.62
C ARG A 114 2.93 -32.89 6.67
N GLU A 115 3.74 -33.86 7.10
CA GLU A 115 4.73 -34.51 6.25
C GLU A 115 4.08 -35.22 5.05
N GLY A 116 2.98 -35.94 5.27
CA GLY A 116 2.23 -36.60 4.20
C GLY A 116 1.62 -35.61 3.20
N VAL A 117 1.00 -34.54 3.69
CA VAL A 117 0.46 -33.47 2.83
C VAL A 117 1.59 -32.81 2.02
N MET A 118 2.72 -32.51 2.65
CA MET A 118 3.87 -31.93 1.97
C MET A 118 4.40 -32.85 0.86
N GLU A 119 4.48 -34.15 1.12
CA GLU A 119 4.86 -35.13 0.10
C GLU A 119 3.89 -35.09 -1.08
N PHE A 120 2.57 -35.13 -0.84
CA PHE A 120 1.58 -35.04 -1.93
C PHE A 120 1.69 -33.76 -2.75
N LEU A 121 1.97 -32.62 -2.11
CA LEU A 121 2.17 -31.35 -2.81
C LEU A 121 3.43 -31.37 -3.69
N LEU A 122 4.49 -32.06 -3.25
CA LEU A 122 5.78 -32.13 -3.95
C LEU A 122 5.83 -33.25 -5.02
N ILE A 123 4.92 -34.22 -5.00
CA ILE A 123 4.89 -35.35 -5.95
C ILE A 123 4.94 -34.85 -7.40
N ASN A 124 4.02 -33.96 -7.79
CA ASN A 124 3.96 -33.44 -9.17
C ASN A 124 4.60 -32.04 -9.32
N HIS A 125 5.09 -31.44 -8.23
CA HIS A 125 5.76 -30.14 -8.31
C HIS A 125 7.12 -30.29 -9.02
N PRO A 126 7.46 -29.39 -9.96
CA PRO A 126 8.70 -29.47 -10.73
C PRO A 126 9.92 -29.09 -9.89
N LEU A 127 11.09 -29.56 -10.31
CA LEU A 127 12.39 -29.20 -9.73
C LEU A 127 12.91 -27.86 -10.25
N ASP A 128 12.02 -26.87 -10.28
CA ASP A 128 12.25 -25.57 -10.92
C ASP A 128 12.84 -24.53 -9.97
N CYS A 129 13.06 -24.86 -8.69
CA CYS A 129 13.51 -23.90 -7.67
C CYS A 129 14.67 -22.98 -8.12
N PRO A 130 15.72 -23.43 -8.85
CA PRO A 130 16.79 -22.54 -9.30
C PRO A 130 16.33 -21.47 -10.30
N ILE A 131 15.39 -21.80 -11.17
CA ILE A 131 14.89 -20.92 -12.23
C ILE A 131 13.60 -20.19 -11.84
N CYS A 132 12.91 -20.64 -10.79
CA CYS A 132 11.68 -20.07 -10.28
C CYS A 132 11.92 -18.65 -9.74
N ASP A 133 11.08 -17.69 -10.13
CA ASP A 133 11.18 -16.30 -9.70
C ASP A 133 10.84 -16.11 -8.22
N GLN A 134 9.87 -16.89 -7.72
CA GLN A 134 9.43 -16.90 -6.32
C GLN A 134 10.47 -17.53 -5.37
N ALA A 135 11.58 -18.08 -5.89
CA ALA A 135 12.60 -18.68 -5.03
C ALA A 135 13.08 -17.65 -4.01
N GLY A 136 13.16 -18.07 -2.73
CA GLY A 136 13.51 -17.18 -1.61
C GLY A 136 12.34 -16.47 -0.94
N GLU A 137 11.18 -16.42 -1.57
CA GLU A 137 9.91 -15.94 -0.98
C GLU A 137 8.76 -16.94 -1.23
N CYS A 138 9.10 -18.21 -1.47
CA CYS A 138 8.16 -19.28 -1.77
C CYS A 138 7.73 -19.98 -0.48
N LYS A 139 6.44 -19.90 -0.14
CA LYS A 139 5.89 -20.60 1.03
C LYS A 139 6.00 -22.12 0.94
N LEU A 140 6.00 -22.67 -0.27
CA LEU A 140 6.24 -24.11 -0.45
C LEU A 140 7.67 -24.51 -0.08
N GLN A 141 8.66 -23.69 -0.40
CA GLN A 141 10.05 -23.96 0.00
C GLN A 141 10.23 -23.85 1.52
N GLU A 142 9.69 -22.78 2.13
CA GLU A 142 9.73 -22.58 3.58
C GLU A 142 9.06 -23.75 4.33
N GLN A 143 7.82 -24.08 3.96
CA GLN A 143 7.07 -25.13 4.65
C GLN A 143 7.61 -26.53 4.36
N ALA A 144 8.17 -26.79 3.17
CA ALA A 144 8.82 -28.08 2.89
C ALA A 144 10.07 -28.28 3.77
N THR A 145 10.81 -27.19 4.04
CA THR A 145 11.97 -27.22 4.93
C THR A 145 11.55 -27.37 6.40
N GLY A 146 10.49 -26.68 6.83
CA GLY A 146 10.04 -26.70 8.22
C GLY A 146 9.19 -27.90 8.62
N TYR A 147 8.41 -28.47 7.70
CA TYR A 147 7.38 -29.50 7.99
C TYR A 147 7.44 -30.71 7.05
N GLY A 148 8.38 -30.76 6.10
CA GLY A 148 8.57 -31.90 5.20
C GLY A 148 9.57 -32.93 5.74
N ARG A 149 9.61 -34.10 5.09
CA ARG A 149 10.50 -35.23 5.46
C ARG A 149 11.99 -35.01 5.13
N GLY A 150 12.30 -34.04 4.28
CA GLY A 150 13.66 -33.78 3.78
C GLY A 150 14.14 -34.71 2.64
N TYR A 151 13.40 -35.77 2.30
CA TYR A 151 13.67 -36.64 1.15
C TYR A 151 12.38 -37.00 0.42
N SER A 152 12.50 -37.34 -0.88
CA SER A 152 11.38 -37.82 -1.70
C SER A 152 11.42 -39.34 -1.81
N ARG A 153 10.26 -39.98 -1.74
CA ARG A 153 10.06 -41.40 -2.09
C ARG A 153 9.51 -41.60 -3.50
N PHE A 154 9.05 -40.51 -4.13
CA PHE A 154 8.46 -40.53 -5.46
C PHE A 154 9.56 -40.62 -6.52
N ILE A 155 9.60 -41.75 -7.23
CA ILE A 155 10.56 -42.08 -8.30
C ILE A 155 9.91 -42.18 -9.69
N GLU A 156 8.60 -41.96 -9.75
CA GLU A 156 7.82 -42.05 -10.99
C GLU A 156 7.91 -40.76 -11.82
N GLN A 157 7.37 -40.81 -13.03
CA GLN A 157 7.27 -39.63 -13.87
C GLN A 157 6.23 -38.63 -13.32
N LYS A 158 6.67 -37.38 -13.13
CA LYS A 158 5.81 -36.27 -12.72
C LYS A 158 4.85 -35.88 -13.85
N ASN A 159 3.65 -35.46 -13.49
CA ASN A 159 2.73 -34.85 -14.44
C ASN A 159 3.31 -33.51 -14.97
N VAL A 160 3.36 -33.35 -16.28
CA VAL A 160 3.83 -32.11 -16.93
C VAL A 160 2.64 -31.27 -17.33
N LYS A 161 2.56 -30.06 -16.79
CA LYS A 161 1.49 -29.09 -17.08
C LYS A 161 2.01 -27.93 -17.93
N PRO A 162 1.13 -27.13 -18.57
CA PRO A 162 1.54 -25.97 -19.35
C PRO A 162 2.44 -25.01 -18.57
N LYS A 163 3.46 -24.47 -19.24
CA LYS A 163 4.37 -23.45 -18.72
C LYS A 163 4.25 -22.18 -19.53
N ARG A 164 4.57 -21.03 -18.92
CA ARG A 164 4.61 -19.73 -19.59
C ARG A 164 3.29 -19.34 -20.28
N THR A 165 2.17 -19.77 -19.72
CA THR A 165 0.85 -19.40 -20.21
C THR A 165 0.59 -17.94 -19.87
N VAL A 166 0.31 -17.12 -20.87
CA VAL A 166 -0.09 -15.72 -20.66
C VAL A 166 -1.55 -15.71 -20.22
N LEU A 167 -1.83 -15.32 -18.98
CA LEU A 167 -3.21 -15.18 -18.49
C LEU A 167 -3.78 -13.78 -18.76
N GLY A 168 -2.90 -12.80 -18.97
CA GLY A 168 -3.26 -11.41 -19.23
C GLY A 168 -1.99 -10.56 -19.38
N PRO A 169 -2.13 -9.23 -19.47
CA PRO A 169 -1.01 -8.34 -19.79
C PRO A 169 0.10 -8.34 -18.72
N ARG A 170 -0.23 -8.70 -17.47
CA ARG A 170 0.67 -8.53 -16.32
C ARG A 170 1.04 -9.84 -15.61
N VAL A 171 0.42 -10.96 -15.95
CA VAL A 171 0.58 -12.22 -15.21
C VAL A 171 0.88 -13.39 -16.15
N ILE A 172 1.99 -14.09 -15.87
CA ILE A 172 2.39 -15.34 -16.51
C ILE A 172 2.17 -16.50 -15.54
N LEU A 173 1.55 -17.57 -16.05
CA LEU A 173 1.31 -18.83 -15.34
C LEU A 173 2.30 -19.93 -15.77
N ASP A 174 3.03 -20.48 -14.81
CA ASP A 174 3.67 -21.79 -14.91
C ASP A 174 2.87 -22.81 -14.07
N ASP A 175 1.89 -23.48 -14.70
CA ASP A 175 0.86 -24.25 -13.99
C ASP A 175 1.41 -25.50 -13.29
N GLU A 176 2.52 -26.06 -13.77
CA GLU A 176 3.22 -27.15 -13.09
C GLU A 176 3.65 -26.80 -11.66
N ARG A 177 3.88 -25.51 -11.36
CA ARG A 177 4.23 -25.05 -10.02
C ARG A 177 2.99 -24.85 -9.15
N CYS A 178 1.79 -24.81 -9.73
CA CYS A 178 0.54 -24.55 -9.02
C CYS A 178 0.18 -25.71 -8.08
N VAL A 179 -0.07 -25.39 -6.81
CA VAL A 179 -0.51 -26.34 -5.78
C VAL A 179 -2.03 -26.39 -5.60
N LEU A 180 -2.78 -25.87 -6.58
CA LEU A 180 -4.26 -25.90 -6.63
C LEU A 180 -4.94 -25.34 -5.36
N CYS A 181 -4.33 -24.34 -4.72
CA CYS A 181 -4.83 -23.77 -3.47
C CYS A 181 -6.05 -22.86 -3.64
N SER A 182 -6.41 -22.50 -4.88
CA SER A 182 -7.54 -21.64 -5.27
C SER A 182 -7.52 -20.20 -4.75
N ARG A 183 -6.39 -19.70 -4.21
CA ARG A 183 -6.32 -18.30 -3.72
C ARG A 183 -6.59 -17.28 -4.84
N CYS A 184 -5.96 -17.43 -5.99
CA CYS A 184 -6.14 -16.55 -7.14
C CYS A 184 -7.59 -16.54 -7.66
N ILE A 185 -8.24 -17.70 -7.72
CA ILE A 185 -9.65 -17.84 -8.13
C ILE A 185 -10.56 -17.09 -7.15
N ARG A 186 -10.44 -17.37 -5.85
CA ARG A 186 -11.22 -16.69 -4.81
C ARG A 186 -10.99 -15.20 -4.80
N PHE A 187 -9.74 -14.74 -4.92
CA PHE A 187 -9.42 -13.32 -5.00
C PHE A 187 -10.12 -12.64 -6.19
N SER A 188 -10.00 -13.23 -7.38
CA SER A 188 -10.57 -12.66 -8.60
C SER A 188 -12.09 -12.51 -8.47
N LYS A 189 -12.76 -13.52 -7.90
CA LYS A 189 -14.21 -13.52 -7.67
C LYS A 189 -14.66 -12.60 -6.53
N GLU A 190 -14.01 -12.70 -5.38
CA GLU A 190 -14.48 -12.11 -4.11
C GLU A 190 -14.04 -10.66 -3.95
N ILE A 191 -12.82 -10.31 -4.38
CA ILE A 191 -12.20 -9.00 -4.15
C ILE A 191 -12.21 -8.18 -5.43
N ALA A 192 -11.59 -8.69 -6.50
CA ALA A 192 -11.53 -7.96 -7.77
C ALA A 192 -12.88 -7.91 -8.51
N LYS A 193 -13.89 -8.67 -8.04
CA LYS A 193 -15.23 -8.80 -8.64
C LYS A 193 -15.22 -9.16 -10.13
N ASP A 194 -14.19 -9.89 -10.55
CA ASP A 194 -13.97 -10.35 -11.92
C ASP A 194 -13.68 -11.85 -11.90
N ASP A 195 -14.74 -12.66 -11.98
CA ASP A 195 -14.66 -14.13 -11.99
C ASP A 195 -14.10 -14.62 -13.35
N VAL A 196 -12.77 -14.54 -13.48
CA VAL A 196 -12.02 -14.86 -14.71
C VAL A 196 -11.19 -16.13 -14.60
N LEU A 197 -10.76 -16.53 -13.41
CA LEU A 197 -9.91 -17.70 -13.20
C LEU A 197 -10.71 -18.92 -12.75
N GLY A 198 -10.36 -20.10 -13.24
CA GLY A 198 -10.98 -21.36 -12.84
C GLY A 198 -10.04 -22.55 -12.97
N PHE A 199 -10.41 -23.65 -12.30
CA PHE A 199 -9.79 -24.96 -12.56
C PHE A 199 -10.59 -25.71 -13.62
N ILE A 200 -9.89 -26.27 -14.60
CA ILE A 200 -10.42 -27.25 -15.55
C ILE A 200 -9.85 -28.63 -15.22
N ASP A 201 -10.41 -29.66 -15.84
CA ASP A 201 -10.07 -31.06 -15.62
C ASP A 201 -10.24 -31.52 -14.16
N ARG A 202 -9.84 -32.77 -13.86
CA ARG A 202 -10.03 -33.40 -12.54
C ARG A 202 -8.81 -34.20 -12.12
N GLY A 203 -8.62 -34.32 -10.81
CA GLY A 203 -7.54 -35.11 -10.22
C GLY A 203 -6.16 -34.45 -10.41
N SER A 204 -5.13 -35.26 -10.69
CA SER A 204 -3.76 -34.77 -10.89
C SER A 204 -3.59 -33.91 -12.14
N TYR A 205 -4.55 -33.97 -13.07
CA TYR A 205 -4.57 -33.21 -14.32
C TYR A 205 -5.28 -31.85 -14.22
N SER A 206 -5.82 -31.49 -13.04
CA SER A 206 -6.44 -30.17 -12.89
C SER A 206 -5.46 -29.03 -13.16
N THR A 207 -5.87 -28.08 -13.98
CA THR A 207 -5.06 -26.94 -14.44
C THR A 207 -5.79 -25.62 -14.21
N LEU A 208 -5.06 -24.60 -13.79
CA LEU A 208 -5.56 -23.23 -13.70
C LEU A 208 -5.62 -22.61 -15.10
N THR A 209 -6.72 -21.96 -15.44
CA THR A 209 -6.87 -21.21 -16.70
C THR A 209 -7.80 -20.02 -16.55
N CYS A 210 -7.86 -19.17 -17.57
CA CYS A 210 -8.91 -18.16 -17.71
C CYS A 210 -10.17 -18.77 -18.33
N PHE A 211 -11.33 -18.24 -17.98
CA PHE A 211 -12.58 -18.56 -18.67
C PHE A 211 -12.46 -18.23 -20.17
N PRO A 212 -13.00 -19.05 -21.09
CA PRO A 212 -12.88 -18.82 -22.53
C PRO A 212 -13.31 -17.40 -22.94
N GLY A 213 -12.43 -16.71 -23.69
CA GLY A 213 -12.66 -15.33 -24.15
C GLY A 213 -12.40 -14.24 -23.11
N LYS A 214 -11.97 -14.59 -21.89
CA LYS A 214 -11.54 -13.63 -20.87
C LYS A 214 -10.04 -13.69 -20.63
N GLU A 215 -9.50 -12.59 -20.12
CA GLU A 215 -8.12 -12.45 -19.70
C GLU A 215 -8.06 -11.83 -18.31
N LEU A 216 -7.07 -12.21 -17.51
CA LEU A 216 -6.79 -11.62 -16.21
C LEU A 216 -6.17 -10.21 -16.39
N LYS A 217 -7.02 -9.24 -16.72
CA LYS A 217 -6.62 -7.86 -17.08
C LYS A 217 -7.20 -6.77 -16.17
N ASN A 218 -8.03 -7.12 -15.18
CA ASN A 218 -8.52 -6.16 -14.18
C ASN A 218 -7.37 -5.48 -13.44
N ASN A 219 -7.63 -4.29 -12.89
CA ASN A 219 -6.61 -3.45 -12.24
C ASN A 219 -6.12 -3.99 -10.88
N TYR A 220 -6.37 -5.26 -10.58
CA TYR A 220 -5.95 -5.90 -9.34
C TYR A 220 -5.27 -7.26 -9.61
N SER A 221 -4.95 -7.57 -10.87
CA SER A 221 -4.43 -8.86 -11.30
C SER A 221 -3.14 -9.26 -10.61
N LEU A 222 -2.23 -8.33 -10.30
CA LEU A 222 -0.95 -8.64 -9.66
C LEU A 222 -1.08 -9.04 -8.20
N ASN A 223 -2.21 -8.74 -7.53
CA ASN A 223 -2.48 -9.30 -6.21
C ASN A 223 -2.58 -10.83 -6.26
N THR A 224 -2.93 -11.42 -7.41
CA THR A 224 -2.90 -12.88 -7.59
C THR A 224 -1.48 -13.45 -7.54
N VAL A 225 -0.47 -12.65 -7.93
CA VAL A 225 0.96 -12.98 -7.81
C VAL A 225 1.37 -12.93 -6.34
N ASP A 226 1.01 -11.85 -5.63
CA ASP A 226 1.40 -11.67 -4.22
C ASP A 226 0.84 -12.76 -3.31
N ILE A 227 -0.43 -13.15 -3.51
CA ILE A 227 -1.07 -14.18 -2.67
C ILE A 227 -0.72 -15.61 -3.10
N CYS A 228 -0.13 -15.80 -4.28
CA CYS A 228 0.23 -17.12 -4.76
C CYS A 228 1.36 -17.67 -3.88
N PRO A 229 1.14 -18.78 -3.14
CA PRO A 229 2.14 -19.25 -2.19
C PRO A 229 3.35 -19.95 -2.85
N VAL A 230 3.35 -20.02 -4.18
CA VAL A 230 4.30 -20.72 -5.04
C VAL A 230 4.58 -19.86 -6.27
N GLY A 231 5.65 -20.13 -7.01
CA GLY A 231 5.98 -19.38 -8.23
C GLY A 231 5.19 -19.79 -9.48
N ALA A 232 3.90 -20.08 -9.32
CA ALA A 232 3.01 -20.42 -10.43
C ALA A 232 2.53 -19.17 -11.16
N LEU A 233 2.03 -18.18 -10.44
CA LEU A 233 1.67 -16.87 -10.99
C LEU A 233 2.83 -15.90 -10.73
N THR A 234 3.32 -15.27 -11.79
CA THR A 234 4.47 -14.36 -11.72
C THR A 234 4.19 -13.08 -12.51
N SER A 235 4.73 -11.96 -12.05
CA SER A 235 4.60 -10.67 -12.74
C SER A 235 5.40 -10.68 -14.04
N THR A 236 4.75 -10.34 -15.16
CA THR A 236 5.43 -10.19 -16.46
C THR A 236 6.56 -9.16 -16.39
N ASP A 237 6.38 -8.08 -15.62
CA ASP A 237 7.39 -7.02 -15.49
C ASP A 237 8.56 -7.43 -14.59
N PHE A 238 8.35 -8.16 -13.50
CA PHE A 238 9.43 -8.45 -12.54
C PHE A 238 10.19 -9.76 -12.84
N ARG A 239 9.49 -10.75 -13.40
CA ARG A 239 9.99 -12.11 -13.57
C ARG A 239 11.40 -12.14 -14.18
N PHE A 240 12.31 -12.82 -13.50
CA PHE A 240 13.71 -13.04 -13.87
C PHE A 240 14.60 -11.79 -13.90
N LYS A 241 14.13 -10.62 -13.46
CA LYS A 241 14.97 -9.42 -13.36
C LYS A 241 15.88 -9.42 -12.14
N MET A 242 15.42 -9.94 -11.00
CA MET A 242 16.19 -9.96 -9.76
C MET A 242 15.70 -11.06 -8.81
N ARG A 243 16.56 -11.50 -7.88
CA ARG A 243 16.14 -12.36 -6.76
C ARG A 243 15.85 -11.52 -5.52
N VAL A 244 14.84 -11.91 -4.78
CA VAL A 244 14.31 -11.13 -3.65
C VAL A 244 15.27 -10.95 -2.49
N TRP A 245 16.16 -11.90 -2.24
CA TRP A 245 17.20 -11.77 -1.20
C TRP A 245 18.26 -10.72 -1.53
N PHE A 246 18.34 -10.23 -2.77
CA PHE A 246 19.21 -9.11 -3.12
C PHE A 246 18.52 -7.75 -3.03
N LEU A 247 17.20 -7.72 -2.88
CA LEU A 247 16.43 -6.50 -2.90
C LEU A 247 16.31 -5.93 -1.48
N LYS A 248 16.59 -4.64 -1.36
CA LYS A 248 16.27 -3.84 -0.18
C LYS A 248 14.79 -3.47 -0.21
N GLN A 249 14.13 -3.63 0.94
CA GLN A 249 12.76 -3.21 1.16
C GLN A 249 12.72 -1.82 1.80
N SER A 250 11.92 -0.92 1.26
CA SER A 250 11.59 0.36 1.88
C SER A 250 10.07 0.51 1.96
N ASN A 251 9.55 0.80 3.15
CA ASN A 251 8.13 1.11 3.33
C ASN A 251 7.77 2.36 2.53
N SER A 252 6.76 2.26 1.68
CA SER A 252 6.30 3.35 0.82
C SER A 252 4.77 3.45 0.86
N LEU A 253 4.22 4.36 0.06
CA LEU A 253 2.78 4.60 -0.09
C LEU A 253 2.44 4.69 -1.57
N ASP A 254 1.25 4.23 -1.93
CA ASP A 254 0.66 4.49 -3.23
C ASP A 254 0.17 5.94 -3.31
N THR A 255 0.61 6.66 -4.33
CA THR A 255 0.28 8.07 -4.56
C THR A 255 -0.70 8.29 -5.71
N GLU A 256 -1.32 7.22 -6.22
CA GLU A 256 -2.31 7.27 -7.31
C GLU A 256 -3.60 8.01 -6.91
N SER A 257 -4.02 7.88 -5.65
CA SER A 257 -5.26 8.49 -5.14
C SER A 257 -5.20 8.76 -3.63
N SER A 258 -6.24 9.42 -3.10
CA SER A 258 -6.37 9.75 -1.68
C SER A 258 -6.51 8.54 -0.75
N VAL A 259 -6.62 7.30 -1.26
CA VAL A 259 -6.61 6.08 -0.43
C VAL A 259 -5.30 5.92 0.34
N GLY A 260 -4.16 6.20 -0.31
CA GLY A 260 -2.84 6.10 0.32
C GLY A 260 -2.47 4.67 0.74
N ALA A 261 -2.70 3.67 -0.12
CA ALA A 261 -2.42 2.26 0.19
C ALA A 261 -0.96 2.05 0.64
N ASN A 262 -0.74 1.23 1.67
CA ASN A 262 0.59 0.94 2.15
C ASN A 262 1.33 -0.01 1.21
N THR A 263 2.58 0.33 0.87
CA THR A 263 3.37 -0.44 -0.10
C THR A 263 4.79 -0.71 0.41
N VAL A 264 5.49 -1.61 -0.28
CA VAL A 264 6.92 -1.85 -0.15
C VAL A 264 7.56 -1.62 -1.51
N ALA A 265 8.51 -0.68 -1.56
CA ALA A 265 9.35 -0.45 -2.71
C ALA A 265 10.60 -1.34 -2.63
N TRP A 266 10.83 -2.14 -3.68
CA TRP A 266 11.95 -3.07 -3.74
C TRP A 266 13.04 -2.54 -4.66
N SER A 267 14.22 -2.29 -4.11
CA SER A 267 15.33 -1.67 -4.83
C SER A 267 16.65 -2.41 -4.65
N ARG A 268 17.56 -2.22 -5.59
CA ARG A 268 18.96 -2.62 -5.48
C ARG A 268 19.82 -1.66 -6.28
N GLU A 269 20.96 -1.25 -5.71
CA GLU A 269 21.95 -0.41 -6.39
C GLU A 269 21.33 0.86 -7.02
N GLY A 270 20.35 1.44 -6.31
CA GLY A 270 19.65 2.65 -6.73
C GLY A 270 18.58 2.47 -7.80
N VAL A 271 18.27 1.23 -8.21
CA VAL A 271 17.22 0.91 -9.18
C VAL A 271 16.03 0.26 -8.47
N LEU A 272 14.82 0.71 -8.78
CA LEU A 272 13.57 0.07 -8.36
C LEU A 272 13.19 -1.06 -9.33
N TYR A 273 12.83 -2.21 -8.78
CA TYR A 273 12.48 -3.39 -9.57
C TYR A 273 10.99 -3.73 -9.51
N ARG A 274 10.35 -3.50 -8.37
CA ARG A 274 8.90 -3.72 -8.17
C ARG A 274 8.39 -2.96 -6.96
N VAL A 275 7.08 -2.78 -6.91
CA VAL A 275 6.34 -2.33 -5.72
C VAL A 275 5.29 -3.39 -5.39
N THR A 276 5.19 -3.77 -4.12
CA THR A 276 4.21 -4.75 -3.62
C THR A 276 3.37 -4.14 -2.50
N PRO A 277 2.17 -4.65 -2.21
CA PRO A 277 1.39 -4.20 -1.07
C PRO A 277 2.13 -4.49 0.24
N ARG A 278 1.93 -3.61 1.22
CA ARG A 278 2.23 -3.83 2.63
C ARG A 278 0.91 -3.92 3.38
N ARG A 279 0.79 -4.87 4.31
CA ARG A 279 -0.47 -5.07 5.01
C ARG A 279 -0.82 -3.88 5.91
N ASN A 280 -2.00 -3.32 5.75
CA ASN A 280 -2.63 -2.38 6.67
C ASN A 280 -4.14 -2.61 6.67
N ASP A 281 -4.65 -3.27 7.71
CA ASP A 281 -6.06 -3.69 7.81
C ASP A 281 -7.04 -2.51 7.97
N ASP A 282 -6.52 -1.29 8.20
CA ASP A 282 -7.33 -0.07 8.26
C ASP A 282 -7.39 0.68 6.92
N VAL A 283 -6.56 0.31 5.92
CA VAL A 283 -6.41 1.07 4.65
C VAL A 283 -6.58 0.18 3.43
N ASN A 284 -5.64 -0.74 3.18
CA ASN A 284 -5.61 -1.53 1.94
C ASN A 284 -5.67 -3.03 2.16
N ASP A 285 -5.87 -3.49 3.40
CA ASP A 285 -5.70 -4.87 3.80
C ASP A 285 -4.36 -5.41 3.33
N THR A 286 -4.32 -6.21 2.27
CA THR A 286 -3.11 -6.76 1.65
C THR A 286 -3.08 -6.47 0.14
N TRP A 287 -3.96 -5.59 -0.33
CA TRP A 287 -4.22 -5.35 -1.74
C TRP A 287 -3.54 -4.07 -2.22
N MET A 288 -3.36 -3.97 -3.53
CA MET A 288 -2.85 -2.78 -4.20
C MET A 288 -3.31 -2.79 -5.67
N SER A 289 -3.66 -1.63 -6.22
CA SER A 289 -3.99 -1.50 -7.64
C SER A 289 -2.77 -1.82 -8.53
N ASP A 290 -3.01 -2.34 -9.72
CA ASP A 290 -1.96 -2.62 -10.70
C ASP A 290 -1.37 -1.33 -11.23
N SER A 291 -2.19 -0.29 -11.43
CA SER A 291 -1.77 1.05 -11.84
C SER A 291 -0.85 1.71 -10.81
N GLY A 292 -1.19 1.65 -9.51
CA GLY A 292 -0.32 2.11 -8.42
C GLY A 292 1.05 1.41 -8.41
N ARG A 293 1.11 0.12 -8.77
CA ARG A 293 2.37 -0.64 -8.84
C ARG A 293 3.29 -0.14 -9.93
N MET A 294 2.78 0.59 -10.92
CA MET A 294 3.58 1.12 -12.03
C MET A 294 4.14 2.51 -11.76
N LEU A 295 3.73 3.18 -10.68
CA LEU A 295 4.19 4.53 -10.35
C LEU A 295 5.72 4.63 -10.18
N TYR A 296 6.39 3.55 -9.79
CA TYR A 296 7.86 3.56 -9.67
C TYR A 296 8.58 3.80 -11.00
N LYS A 297 7.92 3.55 -12.14
CA LYS A 297 8.48 3.81 -13.46
C LYS A 297 8.77 5.30 -13.70
N LEU A 298 8.04 6.19 -13.02
CA LEU A 298 8.30 7.64 -13.05
C LEU A 298 9.73 7.97 -12.61
N VAL A 299 10.32 7.20 -11.70
CA VAL A 299 11.70 7.43 -11.25
C VAL A 299 12.69 7.33 -12.40
N GLY A 300 12.49 6.36 -13.30
CA GLY A 300 13.36 6.09 -14.44
C GLY A 300 12.87 6.68 -15.76
N ALA A 301 11.87 7.56 -15.75
CA ALA A 301 11.32 8.13 -16.97
C ALA A 301 12.33 9.05 -17.69
N GLU A 302 12.24 9.10 -19.02
CA GLU A 302 13.21 9.83 -19.86
C GLU A 302 13.09 11.35 -19.71
N ASP A 303 11.88 11.83 -19.44
CA ASP A 303 11.51 13.24 -19.26
C ASP A 303 11.82 13.78 -17.85
N ARG A 304 12.49 12.99 -16.98
CA ARG A 304 12.95 13.43 -15.66
C ARG A 304 13.90 14.61 -15.75
N LEU A 305 13.55 15.70 -15.06
CA LEU A 305 14.40 16.88 -14.92
C LEU A 305 15.68 16.53 -14.13
N GLY A 306 16.82 17.04 -14.57
CA GLY A 306 18.13 16.74 -13.97
C GLY A 306 19.12 17.90 -13.98
N LYS A 307 18.69 19.11 -14.37
CA LYS A 307 19.52 20.32 -14.35
C LYS A 307 18.69 21.49 -13.86
N ILE A 308 19.27 22.29 -12.98
CA ILE A 308 18.71 23.58 -12.60
C ILE A 308 18.94 24.54 -13.77
N THR A 309 17.91 25.29 -14.14
CA THR A 309 18.00 26.32 -15.18
C THR A 309 17.43 27.65 -14.72
N VAL A 310 18.07 28.73 -15.15
CA VAL A 310 17.59 30.11 -15.01
C VAL A 310 17.64 30.74 -16.40
N GLU A 311 16.52 31.27 -16.88
CA GLU A 311 16.36 31.83 -18.23
C GLU A 311 16.84 30.85 -19.33
N GLY A 312 16.50 29.57 -19.17
CA GLY A 312 16.87 28.49 -20.10
C GLY A 312 18.34 28.05 -20.05
N SER A 313 19.18 28.72 -19.26
CA SER A 313 20.61 28.40 -19.11
C SER A 313 20.87 27.59 -17.85
N HIS A 314 21.82 26.64 -17.91
CA HIS A 314 22.21 25.86 -16.74
C HIS A 314 22.73 26.77 -15.61
N SER A 315 22.26 26.55 -14.39
CA SER A 315 22.61 27.37 -13.24
C SER A 315 22.81 26.56 -11.96
N THR A 316 23.24 27.21 -10.88
CA THR A 316 23.38 26.64 -9.55
C THR A 316 22.11 26.85 -8.72
N LEU A 317 21.94 26.06 -7.67
CA LEU A 317 20.83 26.25 -6.73
C LEU A 317 20.85 27.64 -6.09
N GLU A 318 22.03 28.13 -5.70
CA GLU A 318 22.17 29.46 -5.08
C GLU A 318 21.72 30.58 -6.02
N SER A 319 22.14 30.53 -7.29
CA SER A 319 21.70 31.51 -8.29
C SER A 319 20.20 31.42 -8.54
N ALA A 320 19.64 30.22 -8.67
CA ALA A 320 18.20 30.03 -8.85
C ALA A 320 17.37 30.58 -7.67
N ILE A 321 17.82 30.33 -6.43
CA ILE A 321 17.18 30.88 -5.22
C ILE A 321 17.27 32.40 -5.20
N ASN A 322 18.44 32.98 -5.49
CA ASN A 322 18.62 34.44 -5.51
C ASN A 322 17.71 35.11 -6.55
N THR A 323 17.62 34.56 -7.77
CA THR A 323 16.71 35.08 -8.80
C THR A 323 15.25 34.91 -8.40
N ALA A 324 14.86 33.78 -7.82
CA ALA A 324 13.50 33.57 -7.32
C ALA A 324 13.12 34.59 -6.24
N VAL A 325 14.03 34.89 -5.31
CA VAL A 325 13.79 35.86 -4.23
C VAL A 325 13.67 37.29 -4.76
N ILE A 326 14.41 37.66 -5.80
CA ILE A 326 14.23 38.94 -6.48
C ILE A 326 12.80 39.04 -7.02
N LEU A 327 12.35 38.01 -7.75
CA LEU A 327 10.99 37.96 -8.30
C LEU A 327 9.90 37.98 -7.21
N ILE A 328 10.16 37.37 -6.04
CA ILE A 328 9.25 37.41 -4.89
C ILE A 328 9.17 38.84 -4.32
N LYS A 329 10.30 39.53 -4.18
CA LYS A 329 10.38 40.88 -3.61
C LYS A 329 9.80 41.96 -4.52
N GLU A 330 9.70 41.70 -5.83
CA GLU A 330 9.01 42.57 -6.78
C GLU A 330 7.49 42.65 -6.55
N GLY A 331 6.91 41.71 -5.78
CA GLY A 331 5.50 41.65 -5.44
C GLY A 331 4.63 40.94 -6.48
N ASP A 332 3.32 40.95 -6.27
CA ASP A 332 2.33 40.35 -7.20
C ASP A 332 2.59 38.85 -7.45
N VAL A 333 2.79 38.10 -6.36
CA VAL A 333 3.16 36.67 -6.38
C VAL A 333 1.94 35.79 -6.16
N ALA A 334 1.87 34.68 -6.90
CA ALA A 334 0.97 33.56 -6.64
C ALA A 334 1.75 32.27 -6.41
N VAL A 335 1.30 31.44 -5.48
CA VAL A 335 1.87 30.12 -5.17
C VAL A 335 0.86 29.04 -5.51
N VAL A 336 1.24 28.12 -6.38
CA VAL A 336 0.44 26.95 -6.74
C VAL A 336 1.11 25.70 -6.16
N GLY A 337 0.52 25.16 -5.10
CA GLY A 337 0.98 23.93 -4.46
C GLY A 337 0.29 22.68 -4.99
N SER A 338 0.82 21.51 -4.61
CA SER A 338 0.30 20.22 -5.05
C SER A 338 -0.39 19.44 -3.94
N GLY A 339 -1.52 18.80 -4.29
CA GLY A 339 -2.14 17.74 -3.48
C GLY A 339 -1.33 16.43 -3.45
N ARG A 340 -0.23 16.35 -4.21
CA ARG A 340 0.73 15.23 -4.21
C ARG A 340 1.96 15.48 -3.37
N SER A 341 2.17 16.73 -2.93
CA SER A 341 3.26 17.10 -2.02
C SER A 341 3.04 16.50 -0.64
N THR A 342 4.13 16.26 0.09
CA THR A 342 4.07 15.77 1.46
C THR A 342 3.53 16.84 2.42
N VAL A 343 3.11 16.44 3.62
CA VAL A 343 2.69 17.39 4.67
C VAL A 343 3.78 18.42 4.94
N GLU A 344 5.04 17.99 4.95
CA GLU A 344 6.19 18.86 5.20
C GLU A 344 6.41 19.86 4.06
N GLU A 345 6.25 19.43 2.81
CA GLU A 345 6.32 20.30 1.63
C GLU A 345 5.17 21.31 1.60
N GLN A 346 3.95 20.88 1.91
CA GLN A 346 2.78 21.75 1.98
C GLN A 346 2.91 22.78 3.11
N PHE A 347 3.47 22.39 4.26
CA PHE A 347 3.77 23.31 5.36
C PHE A 347 4.79 24.39 4.96
N LEU A 348 5.88 24.01 4.30
CA LEU A 348 6.87 24.98 3.81
C LEU A 348 6.32 25.84 2.67
N THR A 349 5.49 25.28 1.79
CA THR A 349 4.82 26.03 0.70
C THR A 349 3.88 27.08 1.26
N LYS A 350 3.12 26.75 2.32
CA LYS A 350 2.31 27.74 3.06
C LYS A 350 3.18 28.85 3.65
N LYS A 351 4.24 28.51 4.38
CA LYS A 351 5.17 29.51 4.93
C LYS A 351 5.77 30.42 3.86
N LEU A 352 6.03 29.87 2.66
CA LEU A 352 6.53 30.65 1.53
C LEU A 352 5.46 31.61 1.02
N ALA A 353 4.22 31.16 0.86
CA ALA A 353 3.11 32.02 0.48
C ALA A 353 2.89 33.16 1.48
N ASP A 354 2.89 32.84 2.79
CA ASP A 354 2.77 33.83 3.86
C ASP A 354 3.93 34.86 3.83
N ALA A 355 5.17 34.39 3.68
CA ALA A 355 6.36 35.25 3.61
C ALA A 355 6.37 36.15 2.37
N ALA A 356 5.82 35.67 1.26
CA ALA A 356 5.68 36.42 0.02
C ALA A 356 4.43 37.32 -0.02
N SER A 357 3.56 37.25 1.00
CA SER A 357 2.19 37.83 0.94
C SER A 357 1.45 37.44 -0.35
N ALA A 358 1.66 36.20 -0.79
CA ALA A 358 1.18 35.68 -2.06
C ALA A 358 -0.22 35.06 -1.92
N SER A 359 -0.99 35.05 -3.00
CA SER A 359 -2.15 34.17 -3.10
C SER A 359 -1.68 32.71 -3.14
N ALA A 360 -2.40 31.81 -2.49
CA ALA A 360 -2.10 30.38 -2.48
C ALA A 360 -3.25 29.60 -3.12
N SER A 361 -2.91 28.63 -3.96
CA SER A 361 -3.87 27.73 -4.59
C SER A 361 -3.33 26.31 -4.64
N LEU A 362 -4.24 25.34 -4.71
CA LEU A 362 -3.92 23.93 -4.90
C LEU A 362 -4.77 23.38 -6.04
N VAL A 363 -4.21 22.46 -6.82
CA VAL A 363 -4.90 21.89 -7.99
C VAL A 363 -5.62 20.60 -7.61
N SER A 364 -6.93 20.56 -7.84
CA SER A 364 -7.74 19.35 -7.68
C SER A 364 -7.53 18.41 -8.85
N ARG A 365 -7.53 17.10 -8.58
CA ARG A 365 -7.54 16.07 -9.61
C ARG A 365 -8.62 15.08 -9.25
N VAL A 366 -9.64 14.99 -10.09
CA VAL A 366 -10.77 14.08 -9.85
C VAL A 366 -10.86 13.10 -11.01
N GLY A 367 -11.12 11.85 -10.69
CA GLY A 367 -11.39 10.79 -11.65
C GLY A 367 -12.47 9.84 -11.11
N GLU A 368 -12.73 8.77 -11.85
CA GLU A 368 -13.66 7.73 -11.41
C GLU A 368 -13.05 6.90 -10.27
N GLY A 369 -13.79 6.71 -9.18
CA GLY A 369 -13.39 5.79 -8.10
C GLY A 369 -13.81 4.34 -8.43
N ASP A 370 -13.07 3.36 -7.93
CA ASP A 370 -13.34 1.93 -8.22
C ASP A 370 -14.03 1.16 -7.09
N GLY A 371 -14.36 1.85 -6.00
CA GLY A 371 -14.99 1.23 -4.82
C GLY A 371 -14.06 0.38 -3.96
N ILE A 372 -12.76 0.29 -4.30
CA ILE A 372 -11.78 -0.55 -3.60
C ILE A 372 -10.59 0.29 -3.12
N LEU A 373 -9.57 0.52 -3.95
CA LEU A 373 -8.34 1.27 -3.57
C LEU A 373 -8.06 2.46 -4.47
N ILE A 374 -8.94 2.76 -5.41
CA ILE A 374 -8.83 3.96 -6.23
C ILE A 374 -9.98 4.89 -5.87
N SER A 375 -9.61 5.99 -5.23
CA SER A 375 -10.56 7.05 -4.87
C SER A 375 -10.81 7.99 -6.05
N ALA A 376 -11.93 8.72 -5.98
CA ALA A 376 -12.24 9.77 -6.94
C ALA A 376 -11.24 10.93 -6.84
N ASP A 377 -10.80 11.28 -5.62
CA ASP A 377 -9.71 12.23 -5.41
C ASP A 377 -8.37 11.58 -5.79
N ARG A 378 -7.75 12.09 -6.85
CA ARG A 378 -6.46 11.64 -7.40
C ARG A 378 -5.27 12.38 -6.82
N ASN A 379 -5.49 13.15 -5.77
CA ASN A 379 -4.45 13.71 -4.95
C ASN A 379 -4.32 12.88 -3.65
N PRO A 380 -3.13 12.35 -3.35
CA PRO A 380 -2.94 11.53 -2.16
C PRO A 380 -2.95 12.31 -0.84
N ASN A 381 -2.90 13.65 -0.88
CA ASN A 381 -2.64 14.48 0.31
C ASN A 381 -3.38 15.83 0.32
N VAL A 382 -4.61 15.91 -0.18
CA VAL A 382 -5.45 17.13 -0.02
C VAL A 382 -5.72 17.42 1.46
N ARG A 383 -5.96 16.37 2.26
CA ARG A 383 -6.17 16.53 3.71
C ARG A 383 -4.91 16.99 4.44
N GLY A 384 -3.71 16.70 3.94
CA GLY A 384 -2.48 17.29 4.45
C GLY A 384 -2.46 18.81 4.28
N ALA A 385 -2.97 19.31 3.15
CA ALA A 385 -3.03 20.74 2.86
C ALA A 385 -4.04 21.45 3.79
N LEU A 386 -5.17 20.79 4.10
CA LEU A 386 -6.13 21.26 5.10
C LEU A 386 -5.53 21.26 6.51
N VAL A 387 -4.89 20.17 6.92
CA VAL A 387 -4.27 20.00 8.24
C VAL A 387 -3.17 21.04 8.48
N THR A 388 -2.33 21.32 7.48
CA THR A 388 -1.28 22.35 7.57
C THR A 388 -1.84 23.78 7.48
N GLY A 389 -3.09 23.93 7.07
CA GLY A 389 -3.72 25.22 6.76
C GLY A 389 -3.13 25.88 5.52
N PHE A 390 -2.55 25.11 4.59
CA PHE A 390 -2.17 25.62 3.27
C PHE A 390 -3.41 26.00 2.45
N ILE A 391 -4.50 25.26 2.63
CA ILE A 391 -5.81 25.58 2.09
C ILE A 391 -6.85 25.54 3.21
N SER A 392 -7.92 26.33 3.07
CA SER A 392 -9.09 26.33 3.96
C SER A 392 -10.36 25.82 3.28
N ALA A 393 -10.37 25.76 1.95
CA ALA A 393 -11.44 25.22 1.12
C ALA A 393 -10.88 24.16 0.17
N LEU A 394 -11.76 23.28 -0.32
CA LEU A 394 -11.35 22.26 -1.29
C LEU A 394 -10.91 22.90 -2.60
N PRO A 395 -9.87 22.36 -3.25
CA PRO A 395 -9.31 22.90 -4.47
C PRO A 395 -10.24 22.72 -5.68
N GLU A 396 -10.06 23.56 -6.69
CA GLU A 396 -10.68 23.41 -8.00
C GLU A 396 -9.73 22.73 -8.99
N GLN A 397 -10.28 22.11 -10.05
CA GLN A 397 -9.45 21.52 -11.11
C GLN A 397 -8.82 22.59 -12.01
N GLN A 398 -9.50 23.73 -12.15
CA GLN A 398 -9.11 24.82 -13.04
C GLN A 398 -8.86 26.07 -12.20
N LEU A 399 -7.68 26.68 -12.33
CA LEU A 399 -7.29 27.87 -11.57
C LEU A 399 -7.82 29.15 -12.26
N THR A 400 -9.14 29.22 -12.45
CA THR A 400 -9.80 30.30 -13.21
C THR A 400 -9.57 31.68 -12.60
N ALA A 401 -9.58 31.78 -11.26
CA ALA A 401 -9.28 33.02 -10.55
C ALA A 401 -7.83 33.48 -10.79
N LEU A 402 -6.86 32.57 -10.73
CA LEU A 402 -5.46 32.88 -11.03
C LEU A 402 -5.28 33.31 -12.48
N ALA A 403 -5.92 32.61 -13.42
CA ALA A 403 -5.89 32.96 -14.83
C ALA A 403 -6.44 34.38 -15.08
N ALA A 404 -7.55 34.75 -14.43
CA ALA A 404 -8.12 36.09 -14.50
C ALA A 404 -7.19 37.16 -13.88
N ASP A 405 -6.53 36.85 -12.76
CA ASP A 405 -5.60 37.76 -12.12
C ASP A 405 -4.31 37.96 -12.94
N VAL A 406 -3.85 36.94 -13.66
CA VAL A 406 -2.77 37.05 -14.66
C VAL A 406 -3.18 37.95 -15.82
N ASP A 407 -4.39 37.76 -16.37
CA ASP A 407 -4.90 38.61 -17.44
C ASP A 407 -5.11 40.07 -17.02
N ALA A 408 -5.48 40.29 -15.76
CA ALA A 408 -5.59 41.61 -15.16
C ALA A 408 -4.23 42.22 -14.77
N GLY A 409 -3.12 41.50 -14.91
CA GLY A 409 -1.78 41.95 -14.53
C GLY A 409 -1.55 42.10 -13.03
N LYS A 410 -2.40 41.48 -12.20
CA LYS A 410 -2.27 41.47 -10.72
C LYS A 410 -1.29 40.42 -10.22
N VAL A 411 -0.94 39.46 -11.07
CA VAL A 411 0.09 38.45 -10.79
C VAL A 411 1.19 38.60 -11.84
N LYS A 412 2.43 38.78 -11.37
CA LYS A 412 3.63 38.88 -12.20
C LYS A 412 4.54 37.65 -12.05
N THR A 413 4.48 36.99 -10.89
CA THR A 413 5.32 35.83 -10.58
C THR A 413 4.47 34.67 -10.08
N ILE A 414 4.67 33.48 -10.65
CA ILE A 414 4.04 32.24 -10.17
C ILE A 414 5.11 31.28 -9.67
N ILE A 415 4.96 30.79 -8.44
CA ILE A 415 5.75 29.69 -7.91
C ILE A 415 4.89 28.43 -8.01
N SER A 416 5.25 27.52 -8.91
CA SER A 416 4.55 26.24 -9.09
C SER A 416 5.34 25.10 -8.47
N VAL A 417 4.74 24.41 -7.49
CA VAL A 417 5.33 23.28 -6.78
C VAL A 417 4.65 21.98 -7.25
N GLY A 418 5.31 21.27 -8.16
CA GLY A 418 4.90 19.96 -8.64
C GLY A 418 3.71 19.98 -9.61
N GLU A 419 3.28 21.15 -10.06
CA GLU A 419 2.06 21.34 -10.84
C GLU A 419 2.33 21.82 -12.26
N ASP A 420 1.63 21.21 -13.22
CA ASP A 420 1.53 21.72 -14.58
C ASP A 420 0.33 22.67 -14.67
N LEU A 421 0.62 23.97 -14.71
CA LEU A 421 -0.35 25.05 -14.79
C LEU A 421 -1.22 24.98 -16.03
N THR A 422 -0.74 24.37 -17.12
CA THR A 422 -1.56 24.20 -18.34
C THR A 422 -2.66 23.18 -18.15
N VAL A 423 -2.37 22.09 -17.45
CA VAL A 423 -3.37 21.09 -17.02
C VAL A 423 -4.35 21.70 -16.03
N ALA A 424 -3.89 22.65 -15.22
CA ALA A 424 -4.69 23.43 -14.28
C ALA A 424 -5.44 24.61 -14.92
N GLY A 425 -5.44 24.74 -16.25
CA GLY A 425 -6.31 25.69 -16.97
C GLY A 425 -5.68 27.00 -17.43
N LEU A 426 -4.39 27.22 -17.20
CA LEU A 426 -3.70 28.40 -17.73
C LEU A 426 -3.26 28.16 -19.19
N SER A 427 -3.54 29.12 -20.06
CA SER A 427 -3.10 29.09 -21.47
C SER A 427 -1.61 29.42 -21.61
N ALA A 428 -0.99 29.00 -22.72
CA ALA A 428 0.41 29.33 -23.02
C ALA A 428 0.63 30.85 -23.10
N GLU A 429 -0.36 31.60 -23.60
CA GLU A 429 -0.35 33.05 -23.67
C GLU A 429 -0.34 33.69 -22.28
N GLN A 430 -1.06 33.12 -21.31
CA GLN A 430 -1.05 33.58 -19.92
C GLN A 430 0.29 33.26 -19.25
N LEU A 431 0.85 32.06 -19.47
CA LEU A 431 2.16 31.69 -18.92
C LEU A 431 3.27 32.63 -19.44
N ALA A 432 3.19 33.07 -20.70
CA ALA A 432 4.15 34.00 -21.27
C ALA A 432 4.10 35.43 -20.68
N LYS A 433 3.02 35.80 -19.97
CA LYS A 433 2.87 37.11 -19.32
C LYS A 433 3.56 37.21 -17.96
N VAL A 434 3.96 36.08 -17.37
CA VAL A 434 4.45 36.00 -15.98
C VAL A 434 5.80 35.31 -15.89
N SER A 435 6.54 35.61 -14.84
CA SER A 435 7.75 34.85 -14.49
C SER A 435 7.38 33.62 -13.67
N ILE A 436 7.75 32.43 -14.13
CA ILE A 436 7.43 31.18 -13.42
C ILE A 436 8.68 30.59 -12.77
N VAL A 437 8.55 30.23 -11.50
CA VAL A 437 9.51 29.43 -10.74
C VAL A 437 8.90 28.04 -10.54
N TYR A 438 9.40 27.06 -11.29
CA TYR A 438 8.90 25.69 -11.26
C TYR A 438 9.81 24.77 -10.45
N LEU A 439 9.23 24.13 -9.43
CA LEU A 439 9.84 23.05 -8.67
C LEU A 439 9.13 21.77 -9.07
N GLY A 440 9.83 20.80 -9.66
CA GLY A 440 9.16 19.57 -10.08
C GLY A 440 10.08 18.49 -10.61
N THR A 441 9.47 17.35 -10.95
CA THR A 441 10.22 16.11 -11.20
C THR A 441 10.42 15.79 -12.68
N HIS A 442 9.49 16.20 -13.55
CA HIS A 442 9.44 15.86 -14.97
C HIS A 442 9.23 17.11 -15.82
N THR A 443 9.66 17.02 -17.08
CA THR A 443 9.45 18.05 -18.09
C THR A 443 7.97 18.08 -18.48
N ASN A 444 7.41 19.28 -18.56
CA ASN A 444 6.04 19.56 -18.99
C ASN A 444 5.95 21.00 -19.51
N ALA A 445 4.77 21.39 -20.00
CA ALA A 445 4.55 22.71 -20.60
C ALA A 445 4.86 23.87 -19.62
N THR A 446 4.58 23.69 -18.33
CA THR A 446 4.95 24.70 -17.31
C THR A 446 6.45 24.83 -17.16
N SER A 447 7.18 23.71 -17.07
CA SER A 447 8.64 23.72 -16.95
C SER A 447 9.33 24.36 -18.15
N GLU A 448 8.77 24.18 -19.36
CA GLU A 448 9.29 24.76 -20.60
C GLU A 448 9.06 26.27 -20.67
N ALA A 449 7.91 26.75 -20.17
CA ALA A 449 7.60 28.17 -20.05
C ALA A 449 8.32 28.85 -18.87
N SER A 450 9.00 28.10 -18.00
CA SER A 450 9.51 28.63 -16.74
C SER A 450 10.81 29.41 -16.86
N LYS A 451 10.85 30.54 -16.16
CA LYS A 451 12.07 31.33 -16.00
C LYS A 451 13.08 30.62 -15.12
N ILE A 452 12.62 29.90 -14.09
CA ILE A 452 13.48 29.11 -13.20
C ILE A 452 12.91 27.70 -13.11
N VAL A 453 13.75 26.69 -13.33
CA VAL A 453 13.40 25.28 -13.13
C VAL A 453 14.35 24.67 -12.11
N ILE A 454 13.79 24.13 -11.04
CA ILE A 454 14.52 23.39 -10.01
C ILE A 454 14.01 21.95 -10.01
N PRO A 455 14.82 20.98 -10.49
CA PRO A 455 14.44 19.57 -10.46
C PRO A 455 14.35 19.07 -9.02
N THR A 456 13.25 18.41 -8.68
CA THR A 456 13.00 17.86 -7.35
C THR A 456 12.82 16.34 -7.33
N LEU A 457 12.51 15.78 -6.16
CA LEU A 457 12.50 14.34 -5.91
C LEU A 457 11.11 13.74 -6.12
N THR A 458 11.07 12.58 -6.76
CA THR A 458 9.88 11.73 -6.76
C THR A 458 9.63 11.12 -5.38
N THR A 459 8.41 10.64 -5.12
CA THR A 459 8.04 10.00 -3.83
C THR A 459 8.99 8.86 -3.43
N PHE A 460 9.59 8.14 -4.37
CA PHE A 460 10.53 7.05 -4.06
C PHE A 460 11.96 7.51 -3.74
N GLU A 461 12.31 8.76 -4.06
CA GLU A 461 13.64 9.35 -3.85
C GLU A 461 13.74 10.19 -2.56
N LYS A 462 12.60 10.43 -1.89
CA LYS A 462 12.47 11.19 -0.64
C LYS A 462 11.73 10.41 0.45
N ALA A 463 11.66 11.00 1.63
CA ALA A 463 10.88 10.51 2.77
C ALA A 463 9.98 11.64 3.26
N GLY A 464 8.82 11.29 3.82
CA GLY A 464 7.86 12.28 4.30
C GLY A 464 6.56 11.63 4.74
N THR A 465 5.53 12.45 4.89
CA THR A 465 4.21 12.00 5.34
C THR A 465 3.08 12.48 4.42
N LEU A 466 2.02 11.68 4.34
CA LEU A 466 0.78 11.99 3.64
C LEU A 466 -0.40 11.72 4.57
N VAL A 467 -1.48 12.49 4.42
CA VAL A 467 -2.75 12.32 5.12
C VAL A 467 -3.78 11.84 4.11
N ASN A 468 -4.17 10.57 4.24
CA ASN A 468 -5.11 9.93 3.32
C ASN A 468 -6.56 10.38 3.57
N GLN A 469 -7.50 9.85 2.79
CA GLN A 469 -8.94 10.16 2.84
C GLN A 469 -9.63 9.92 4.20
N GLN A 470 -9.05 9.10 5.07
CA GLN A 470 -9.56 8.85 6.41
C GLN A 470 -9.03 9.86 7.45
N PHE A 471 -8.27 10.88 7.03
CA PHE A 471 -7.43 11.68 7.93
C PHE A 471 -6.35 10.85 8.64
N ARG A 472 -5.91 9.73 8.05
CA ARG A 472 -4.81 8.95 8.59
C ARG A 472 -3.49 9.48 8.06
N ILE A 473 -2.63 9.95 8.96
CA ILE A 473 -1.26 10.33 8.61
C ILE A 473 -0.37 9.09 8.54
N GLN A 474 0.31 8.92 7.41
CA GLN A 474 1.18 7.79 7.11
C GLN A 474 2.54 8.29 6.66
N LYS A 475 3.61 7.61 7.10
CA LYS A 475 4.99 7.91 6.67
C LYS A 475 5.45 6.96 5.57
N PHE A 476 6.31 7.46 4.68
CA PHE A 476 7.04 6.66 3.70
C PHE A 476 8.54 6.95 3.78
N ALA A 477 9.34 5.98 3.38
CA ALA A 477 10.78 6.06 3.38
C ALA A 477 11.35 6.17 1.97
N LYS A 478 12.51 6.82 1.88
CA LYS A 478 13.33 6.85 0.67
C LYS A 478 13.72 5.43 0.25
N ALA A 479 13.41 5.07 -0.99
CA ALA A 479 13.74 3.77 -1.56
C ALA A 479 15.06 3.80 -2.33
N VAL A 480 15.27 4.84 -3.14
CA VAL A 480 16.43 4.99 -4.04
C VAL A 480 17.09 6.36 -3.87
N PRO A 481 18.38 6.52 -4.24
CA PRO A 481 19.02 7.84 -4.27
C PRO A 481 18.35 8.74 -5.31
N ALA A 482 18.53 10.05 -5.14
CA ALA A 482 18.03 11.03 -6.08
C ALA A 482 18.73 10.90 -7.43
N LYS A 483 18.01 11.13 -8.53
CA LYS A 483 18.62 11.39 -9.84
C LYS A 483 19.65 12.52 -9.73
N THR A 484 20.76 12.40 -10.46
CA THR A 484 21.78 13.45 -10.53
C THR A 484 21.16 14.80 -10.91
N GLY A 485 21.44 15.83 -10.12
CA GLY A 485 20.95 17.20 -10.33
C GLY A 485 19.55 17.47 -9.76
N ALA A 486 18.82 16.45 -9.29
CA ALA A 486 17.60 16.64 -8.52
C ALA A 486 17.93 17.00 -7.06
N ILE A 487 17.19 17.95 -6.50
CA ILE A 487 17.39 18.51 -5.17
C ILE A 487 16.21 18.13 -4.27
N ASP A 488 16.48 17.91 -3.00
CA ASP A 488 15.45 17.66 -1.99
C ASP A 488 14.47 18.84 -1.87
N ASP A 489 13.17 18.56 -2.03
CA ASP A 489 12.09 19.55 -2.03
C ASP A 489 12.10 20.40 -0.75
N LEU A 490 12.30 19.77 0.42
CA LEU A 490 12.34 20.48 1.71
C LEU A 490 13.51 21.44 1.79
N SER A 491 14.68 21.05 1.27
CA SER A 491 15.84 21.93 1.21
C SER A 491 15.60 23.17 0.33
N VAL A 492 14.96 23.00 -0.83
CA VAL A 492 14.66 24.11 -1.74
C VAL A 492 13.63 25.05 -1.11
N LEU A 493 12.52 24.50 -0.63
CA LEU A 493 11.43 25.27 -0.04
C LEU A 493 11.89 26.01 1.22
N ALA A 494 12.64 25.36 2.11
CA ALA A 494 13.16 26.00 3.32
C ALA A 494 14.12 27.16 3.02
N LYS A 495 14.94 27.03 1.96
CA LYS A 495 15.81 28.12 1.49
C LYS A 495 15.02 29.29 0.91
N LEU A 496 13.97 29.01 0.13
CA LEU A 496 13.07 30.05 -0.39
C LEU A 496 12.37 30.79 0.76
N VAL A 497 11.81 30.05 1.73
CA VAL A 497 11.17 30.62 2.92
C VAL A 497 12.15 31.47 3.72
N THR A 498 13.37 30.97 3.95
CA THR A 498 14.40 31.69 4.69
C THR A 498 14.78 32.99 3.98
N ALA A 499 14.97 32.94 2.67
CA ALA A 499 15.36 34.11 1.90
C ALA A 499 14.22 35.13 1.70
N ALA A 500 12.96 34.68 1.69
CA ALA A 500 11.78 35.56 1.61
C ALA A 500 11.43 36.20 2.96
N SER A 501 11.44 35.44 4.05
CA SER A 501 11.04 35.91 5.39
C SER A 501 12.17 36.52 6.22
N GLY A 502 13.43 36.19 5.91
CA GLY A 502 14.60 36.51 6.72
C GLY A 502 14.77 35.65 7.98
N ALA A 503 13.83 34.73 8.27
CA ALA A 503 13.89 33.81 9.40
C ALA A 503 14.42 32.44 8.95
N GLU A 504 15.41 31.89 9.66
CA GLU A 504 15.99 30.60 9.32
C GLU A 504 14.99 29.46 9.52
N VAL A 505 14.77 28.67 8.46
CA VAL A 505 13.92 27.47 8.48
C VAL A 505 14.74 26.26 8.06
N SER A 506 14.68 25.19 8.85
CA SER A 506 15.37 23.94 8.53
C SER A 506 14.60 23.15 7.46
N GLY A 507 15.31 22.73 6.41
CA GLY A 507 14.82 21.74 5.44
C GLY A 507 15.07 20.29 5.87
N GLU A 508 15.65 20.04 7.05
CA GLU A 508 15.91 18.68 7.53
C GLU A 508 14.64 18.09 8.16
N LEU A 509 14.17 16.96 7.63
CA LEU A 509 12.89 16.34 7.98
C LEU A 509 12.63 16.24 9.50
N LYS A 510 13.59 15.73 10.30
CA LYS A 510 13.39 15.55 11.74
C LYS A 510 13.27 16.88 12.49
N THR A 511 14.12 17.84 12.13
CA THR A 511 14.13 19.17 12.73
C THR A 511 12.87 19.94 12.34
N LEU A 512 12.48 19.89 11.07
CA LEU A 512 11.26 20.52 10.56
C LEU A 512 9.99 20.03 11.28
N TRP A 513 9.92 18.75 11.63
CA TRP A 513 8.80 18.20 12.39
C TRP A 513 8.64 18.80 13.80
N THR A 514 9.70 19.35 14.39
CA THR A 514 9.60 20.08 15.66
C THR A 514 8.83 21.39 15.46
N THR A 515 9.09 22.08 14.35
CA THR A 515 8.37 23.30 13.96
C THR A 515 6.92 22.99 13.55
N ILE A 516 6.70 21.93 12.77
CA ILE A 516 5.35 21.50 12.38
C ILE A 516 4.50 21.21 13.62
N ALA A 517 5.02 20.44 14.58
CA ALA A 517 4.28 20.16 15.82
C ALA A 517 4.01 21.45 16.64
N ALA A 518 4.91 22.43 16.63
CA ALA A 518 4.69 23.68 17.34
C ALA A 518 3.60 24.56 16.70
N GLU A 519 3.48 24.54 15.37
CA GLU A 519 2.64 25.48 14.62
C GLU A 519 1.35 24.88 14.06
N VAL A 520 1.25 23.55 13.94
CA VAL A 520 0.09 22.85 13.39
C VAL A 520 -0.65 22.12 14.52
N PRO A 521 -1.77 22.67 15.04
CA PRO A 521 -2.45 22.13 16.21
C PRO A 521 -2.82 20.65 16.11
N ALA A 522 -3.28 20.21 14.93
CA ALA A 522 -3.65 18.82 14.67
C ALA A 522 -2.46 17.83 14.75
N LEU A 523 -1.23 18.34 14.69
CA LEU A 523 0.01 17.54 14.72
C LEU A 523 0.85 17.80 16.00
N ALA A 524 0.31 18.55 16.97
CA ALA A 524 1.11 19.11 18.06
C ALA A 524 1.77 18.09 18.99
N THR A 525 1.17 16.90 19.14
CA THR A 525 1.70 15.82 19.98
C THR A 525 2.57 14.83 19.21
N MET A 526 2.76 15.05 17.91
CA MET A 526 3.37 14.07 17.01
C MET A 526 4.85 14.37 16.77
N LYS A 527 5.64 13.30 16.63
CA LYS A 527 7.01 13.35 16.13
C LYS A 527 7.10 12.43 14.92
N TYR A 528 7.89 12.80 13.91
CA TYR A 528 8.09 11.95 12.73
C TYR A 528 8.45 10.49 13.08
N VAL A 529 9.34 10.31 14.07
CA VAL A 529 9.79 8.98 14.51
C VAL A 529 8.70 8.20 15.24
N SER A 530 7.73 8.86 15.88
CA SER A 530 6.67 8.20 16.63
C SER A 530 5.47 7.81 15.78
N ILE A 531 5.43 8.20 14.50
CA ILE A 531 4.38 7.75 13.57
C ILE A 531 4.61 6.24 13.30
N PRO A 532 3.67 5.35 13.63
CA PRO A 532 3.78 3.92 13.38
C PRO A 532 3.71 3.63 11.88
N ASP A 533 4.10 2.42 11.49
CA ASP A 533 4.15 2.03 10.09
C ASP A 533 2.74 1.93 9.48
N GLU A 534 1.71 1.68 10.29
CA GLU A 534 0.29 1.66 9.91
C GLU A 534 -0.37 3.05 9.92
N GLY A 535 0.37 4.09 10.32
CA GLY A 535 -0.14 5.45 10.43
C GLY A 535 -1.03 5.69 11.66
N LEU A 536 -1.48 6.94 11.83
CA LEU A 536 -2.34 7.37 12.94
C LEU A 536 -3.52 8.17 12.41
N LEU A 537 -4.68 7.96 13.02
CA LEU A 537 -5.88 8.74 12.71
C LEU A 537 -5.76 10.13 13.35
N LEU A 538 -5.93 11.18 12.56
CA LEU A 538 -6.04 12.56 13.02
C LEU A 538 -7.50 12.92 13.29
N ASP A 539 -7.72 13.98 14.07
CA ASP A 539 -9.05 14.54 14.24
C ASP A 539 -9.48 15.30 12.98
N GLY A 540 -10.31 14.66 12.16
CA GLY A 540 -10.89 15.24 10.96
C GLY A 540 -12.16 16.07 11.20
N THR A 541 -12.67 16.13 12.44
CA THR A 541 -13.92 16.84 12.78
C THR A 541 -13.97 18.29 12.30
N PRO A 542 -12.87 19.09 12.37
CA PRO A 542 -12.89 20.48 11.88
C PRO A 542 -13.17 20.62 10.37
N PHE A 543 -13.06 19.54 9.61
CA PHE A 543 -13.21 19.52 8.15
C PHE A 543 -14.43 18.70 7.70
N ALA A 544 -15.27 18.24 8.63
CA ALA A 544 -16.36 17.31 8.34
C ALA A 544 -17.42 17.87 7.37
N ASP A 545 -17.60 19.19 7.36
CA ASP A 545 -18.58 19.89 6.52
C ASP A 545 -18.07 20.19 5.09
N LEU A 546 -16.82 19.85 4.76
CA LEU A 546 -16.29 20.05 3.42
C LEU A 546 -16.81 18.99 2.45
N PRO A 547 -17.23 19.39 1.22
CA PRO A 547 -17.82 18.47 0.24
C PRO A 547 -16.74 17.68 -0.51
N PHE A 548 -16.11 16.74 0.20
CA PHE A 548 -15.14 15.80 -0.36
C PHE A 548 -15.76 15.02 -1.55
N VAL A 549 -14.97 14.83 -2.61
CA VAL A 549 -15.44 14.20 -3.87
C VAL A 549 -15.42 12.67 -3.83
N GLU A 550 -14.81 12.11 -2.79
CA GLU A 550 -14.60 10.69 -2.63
C GLU A 550 -15.88 9.91 -2.38
N GLY A 551 -16.02 8.79 -3.11
CA GLY A 551 -17.05 7.79 -2.84
C GLY A 551 -16.60 6.77 -1.78
N GLU A 552 -17.43 5.73 -1.59
CA GLU A 552 -17.06 4.57 -0.80
C GLU A 552 -15.84 3.87 -1.40
N THR A 553 -14.92 3.45 -0.55
CA THR A 553 -13.76 2.60 -0.89
C THR A 553 -13.59 1.55 0.22
N LEU A 554 -12.62 0.63 0.09
CA LEU A 554 -12.52 -0.59 0.91
C LEU A 554 -12.73 -0.39 2.42
N HIS A 555 -12.11 0.65 2.99
CA HIS A 555 -12.18 0.98 4.42
C HIS A 555 -12.61 2.41 4.70
N TYR A 556 -13.27 3.06 3.74
CA TYR A 556 -13.74 4.44 3.90
C TYR A 556 -15.15 4.59 3.36
N GLN A 557 -16.03 5.07 4.23
CA GLN A 557 -17.38 5.48 3.88
C GLN A 557 -17.45 7.01 4.02
N PRO A 558 -17.77 7.75 2.95
CA PRO A 558 -17.98 9.19 3.06
C PRO A 558 -19.16 9.46 4.00
N ALA A 559 -19.14 10.63 4.67
CA ALA A 559 -20.30 11.07 5.43
C ALA A 559 -21.51 11.15 4.49
N ALA A 560 -22.67 10.68 4.96
CA ALA A 560 -23.90 10.69 4.16
C ALA A 560 -24.11 12.11 3.61
N ALA A 561 -24.19 12.24 2.28
CA ALA A 561 -24.53 13.51 1.67
C ALA A 561 -25.82 14.00 2.32
N ALA A 562 -25.79 15.18 2.95
CA ALA A 562 -27.00 15.82 3.42
C ALA A 562 -27.94 15.88 2.22
N GLU A 563 -29.11 15.23 2.32
CA GLU A 563 -30.12 15.24 1.28
C GLU A 563 -30.34 16.69 0.84
N THR A 564 -29.84 17.04 -0.34
CA THR A 564 -30.13 18.31 -0.98
C THR A 564 -31.61 18.26 -1.32
N THR A 565 -32.42 18.82 -0.44
CA THR A 565 -33.82 19.11 -0.71
C THR A 565 -33.86 20.04 -1.91
N ALA A 566 -34.33 19.50 -3.04
CA ALA A 566 -34.57 20.23 -4.28
C ALA A 566 -35.72 21.23 -4.16
#